data_AF-A0A2E2QUJ9-F1
#
_entry.id   AF-A0A2E2QUJ9-F1
#
_cell.length_a   1.000
_cell.length_b   1.000
_cell.length_c   1.000
_cell.angle_alpha   90.00
_cell.angle_beta   90.00
_cell.angle_gamma   90.00
#
_symmetry.space_group_name_H-M   'P 1'
#
loop_
_entity.id
_entity.type
_entity.pdbx_description
1 polymer ?
#
loop_
_entity_poly.entity_id
_entity_poly.type
_entity_poly.pdbx_seq_one_letter_code
_entity_poly.pdbx_strand_id
1 'polypeptide(L)'
;MNDYVLTWPPLLRWYGLSKGPQDIITFSTDSGAIVSWMNNQLYLGKEPLKLGQTIDSPLLGIAEGPDFLAAATLRSIILLTRAGVLIDRLGQENLPEPIRRFGSKDDTFFIDTPNGQFKTTASFLSWTPVPSTSKQVAWSSPRATPAAV
;
A
#
# COMPACT_ATOMS: atom_id res chain seq x y z
N MET A 1 5.16 6.73 23.94
CA MET A 1 3.94 5.94 24.20
C MET A 1 4.28 4.51 23.84
N ASN A 2 4.29 3.60 24.81
CA ASN A 2 4.54 2.18 24.58
C ASN A 2 3.23 1.54 24.10
N ASP A 3 3.16 1.21 22.82
CA ASP A 3 2.10 0.37 22.28
C ASP A 3 2.36 -1.08 22.71
N TYR A 4 1.60 -1.56 23.69
CA TYR A 4 1.62 -2.98 24.08
C TYR A 4 0.89 -3.80 23.03
N VAL A 5 1.63 -4.59 22.24
CA VAL A 5 1.04 -5.56 21.31
C VAL A 5 0.81 -6.87 22.05
N LEU A 6 -0.44 -7.33 22.06
CA LEU A 6 -0.88 -8.50 22.82
C LEU A 6 -0.65 -9.78 22.00
N THR A 7 0.38 -10.55 22.37
CA THR A 7 0.88 -11.68 21.55
C THR A 7 0.70 -13.05 22.23
N TRP A 8 0.13 -13.09 23.45
CA TRP A 8 0.08 -14.30 24.27
C TRP A 8 -0.95 -15.33 23.73
N PRO A 9 -0.52 -16.50 23.23
CA PRO A 9 -1.40 -17.45 22.53
C PRO A 9 -2.62 -17.96 23.32
N PRO A 10 -2.54 -18.22 24.63
CA PRO A 10 -3.70 -18.62 25.43
C PRO A 10 -4.77 -17.54 25.49
N LEU A 11 -4.37 -16.27 25.57
CA LEU A 11 -5.28 -15.14 25.61
C LEU A 11 -5.89 -14.86 24.23
N LEU A 12 -5.11 -15.01 23.16
CA LEU A 12 -5.63 -14.98 21.79
C LEU A 12 -6.72 -16.05 21.59
N ARG A 13 -6.50 -17.27 22.09
CA ARG A 13 -7.51 -18.35 22.06
C ARG A 13 -8.75 -18.04 22.90
N TRP A 14 -8.59 -17.41 24.08
CA TRP A 14 -9.72 -16.93 24.88
C TRP A 14 -10.56 -15.87 24.15
N TYR A 15 -9.94 -15.02 23.35
CA TYR A 15 -10.63 -14.08 22.47
C TYR A 15 -11.15 -14.70 21.16
N GLY A 16 -11.02 -16.01 20.96
CA GLY A 16 -11.42 -16.69 19.72
C GLY A 16 -10.48 -16.44 18.52
N LEU A 17 -9.36 -15.75 18.73
CA LEU A 17 -8.33 -15.50 17.73
C LEU A 17 -7.42 -16.74 17.66
N SER A 18 -7.77 -17.67 16.77
CA SER A 18 -7.07 -18.97 16.61
C SER A 18 -5.78 -18.87 15.80
N LYS A 19 -5.52 -17.73 15.14
CA LYS A 19 -4.27 -17.38 14.49
C LYS A 19 -3.84 -16.02 15.04
N GLY A 20 -2.54 -15.82 15.26
CA GLY A 20 -1.99 -14.47 15.52
C GLY A 20 -2.42 -13.48 14.42
N PRO A 21 -2.23 -12.17 14.63
CA PRO A 21 -2.71 -11.16 13.68
C PRO A 21 -2.33 -11.57 12.24
N GLN A 22 -3.35 -11.71 11.38
CA GLN A 22 -3.18 -11.99 9.96
C GLN A 22 -2.17 -11.01 9.36
N ASP A 23 -1.38 -11.43 8.36
CA ASP A 23 -0.27 -10.66 7.77
C ASP A 23 -0.60 -9.16 7.62
N ILE A 24 -0.24 -8.37 8.64
CA ILE A 24 -0.42 -6.93 8.63
C ILE A 24 0.71 -6.39 7.78
N ILE A 25 0.36 -5.83 6.64
CA ILE A 25 1.33 -5.15 5.78
C ILE A 25 1.16 -3.66 5.96
N THR A 26 2.20 -3.00 6.44
CA THR A 26 2.18 -1.55 6.68
C THR A 26 3.24 -0.88 5.83
N PHE A 27 2.90 0.25 5.24
CA PHE A 27 3.86 1.15 4.60
C PHE A 27 3.73 2.54 5.22
N SER A 28 4.82 3.29 5.16
CA SER A 28 4.86 4.69 5.56
C SER A 28 5.53 5.54 4.50
N THR A 29 5.11 6.79 4.41
CA THR A 29 5.75 7.81 3.58
C THR A 29 6.67 8.68 4.44
N ASP A 30 7.55 9.44 3.79
CA ASP A 30 8.47 10.36 4.48
C ASP A 30 7.74 11.50 5.20
N SER A 31 6.53 11.86 4.75
CA SER A 31 5.68 12.85 5.42
C SER A 31 4.97 12.31 6.67
N GLY A 32 5.04 10.99 6.90
CA GLY A 32 4.47 10.33 8.07
C GLY A 32 3.08 9.72 7.85
N ALA A 33 2.53 9.70 6.63
CA ALA A 33 1.33 8.94 6.35
C ALA A 33 1.61 7.44 6.51
N ILE A 34 0.72 6.73 7.20
CA ILE A 34 0.84 5.29 7.47
C ILE A 34 -0.37 4.59 6.89
N VAL A 35 -0.15 3.67 5.96
CA VAL A 35 -1.23 2.84 5.40
C VAL A 35 -0.96 1.38 5.72
N SER A 36 -1.97 0.74 6.28
CA SER A 36 -1.91 -0.68 6.62
C SER A 36 -2.99 -1.46 5.89
N TRP A 37 -2.68 -2.68 5.49
CA TRP A 37 -3.63 -3.66 5.00
C TRP A 37 -3.74 -4.81 6.00
N MET A 38 -4.97 -5.10 6.41
CA MET A 38 -5.31 -6.18 7.34
C MET A 38 -6.74 -6.63 7.07
N ASN A 39 -6.97 -7.94 7.01
CA ASN A 39 -8.29 -8.56 6.79
C ASN A 39 -9.04 -7.98 5.58
N ASN A 40 -8.36 -7.88 4.43
CA ASN A 40 -8.90 -7.32 3.17
C ASN A 40 -9.39 -5.87 3.28
N GLN A 41 -8.92 -5.11 4.27
CA GLN A 41 -9.29 -3.73 4.49
C GLN A 41 -8.05 -2.85 4.62
N LEU A 42 -8.11 -1.64 4.07
CA LEU A 42 -7.07 -0.64 4.23
C LEU A 42 -7.39 0.29 5.39
N TYR A 43 -6.35 0.70 6.08
CA TYR A 43 -6.37 1.61 7.21
C TYR A 43 -5.42 2.77 6.93
N LEU A 44 -5.82 3.99 7.27
CA LEU A 44 -4.94 5.15 7.33
C LEU A 44 -4.71 5.49 8.81
N GLY A 45 -3.49 5.24 9.28
CA GLY A 45 -3.18 5.25 10.71
C GLY A 45 -4.02 4.21 11.47
N LYS A 46 -4.94 4.68 12.30
CA LYS A 46 -5.85 3.82 13.10
C LYS A 46 -7.27 3.75 12.51
N GLU A 47 -7.54 4.50 11.45
CA GLU A 47 -8.90 4.62 10.91
C GLU A 47 -9.09 3.70 9.69
N PRO A 48 -10.15 2.89 9.67
CA PRO A 48 -10.49 2.09 8.50
C PRO A 48 -10.94 2.98 7.34
N LEU A 49 -10.36 2.77 6.15
CA LEU A 49 -10.76 3.47 4.94
C LEU A 49 -12.10 2.96 4.43
N LYS A 50 -13.03 3.89 4.16
CA LYS A 50 -14.37 3.59 3.63
C LYS A 50 -14.33 3.56 2.10
N LEU A 51 -13.81 2.46 1.55
CA LEU A 51 -13.61 2.31 0.10
C LEU A 51 -14.81 1.74 -0.66
N GLY A 52 -15.89 1.38 0.02
CA GLY A 52 -17.09 0.77 -0.57
C GLY A 52 -16.93 -0.67 -1.10
N GLN A 53 -15.69 -1.18 -1.14
CA GLN A 53 -15.34 -2.53 -1.59
C GLN A 53 -14.14 -3.05 -0.80
N THR A 54 -14.08 -4.37 -0.60
CA THR A 54 -12.93 -5.05 0.01
C THR A 54 -11.71 -5.00 -0.92
N ILE A 55 -10.53 -5.08 -0.31
CA ILE A 55 -9.24 -5.11 -0.97
C ILE A 55 -8.68 -6.51 -0.86
N ASP A 56 -8.99 -7.35 -1.83
CA ASP A 56 -8.72 -8.79 -1.78
C ASP A 56 -7.28 -9.18 -2.16
N SER A 57 -6.40 -8.19 -2.33
CA SER A 57 -4.97 -8.43 -2.53
C SER A 57 -4.14 -7.58 -1.58
N PRO A 58 -2.98 -8.08 -1.13
CA PRO A 58 -2.15 -7.34 -0.20
C PRO A 58 -1.65 -6.00 -0.78
N LEU A 59 -1.40 -5.05 0.11
CA LEU A 59 -0.77 -3.79 -0.23
C LEU A 59 0.67 -4.03 -0.66
N LEU A 60 1.07 -3.50 -1.81
CA LEU A 60 2.40 -3.67 -2.42
C LEU A 60 3.26 -2.40 -2.34
N GLY A 61 2.66 -1.28 -1.95
CA GLY A 61 3.36 -0.03 -1.71
C GLY A 61 2.40 1.14 -1.60
N ILE A 62 2.93 2.23 -1.06
CA ILE A 62 2.27 3.54 -1.09
C ILE A 62 3.22 4.60 -1.62
N ALA A 63 2.65 5.64 -2.21
CA ALA A 63 3.36 6.81 -2.68
C ALA A 63 2.51 8.06 -2.45
N GLU A 64 3.17 9.19 -2.26
CA GLU A 64 2.51 10.49 -2.15
C GLU A 64 2.63 11.27 -3.45
N GLY A 65 1.53 11.92 -3.81
CA GLY A 65 1.52 13.01 -4.79
C GLY A 65 1.24 14.34 -4.11
N PRO A 66 1.09 15.42 -4.90
CA PRO A 66 0.89 16.77 -4.37
C PRO A 66 -0.27 16.85 -3.36
N ASP A 67 -1.44 16.30 -3.69
CA ASP A 67 -2.66 16.43 -2.88
C ASP A 67 -3.33 15.09 -2.54
N PHE A 68 -2.66 13.98 -2.84
CA PHE A 68 -3.23 12.64 -2.66
C PHE A 68 -2.19 11.63 -2.17
N LEU A 69 -2.71 10.54 -1.64
CA LEU A 69 -1.98 9.34 -1.28
C LEU A 69 -2.42 8.22 -2.23
N ALA A 70 -1.47 7.55 -2.85
CA ALA A 70 -1.71 6.40 -3.70
C ALA A 70 -1.32 5.12 -2.95
N ALA A 71 -2.23 4.14 -2.92
CA ALA A 71 -2.01 2.83 -2.35
C ALA A 71 -2.18 1.76 -3.43
N ALA A 72 -1.11 1.01 -3.71
CA ALA A 72 -1.09 0.03 -4.78
C ALA A 72 -1.24 -1.39 -4.26
N THR A 73 -2.08 -2.17 -4.94
CA THR A 73 -2.28 -3.60 -4.74
C THR A 73 -1.85 -4.33 -6.02
N LEU A 74 -2.03 -5.65 -6.08
CA LEU A 74 -1.64 -6.43 -7.27
C LEU A 74 -2.31 -5.94 -8.56
N ARG A 75 -3.57 -5.49 -8.49
CA ARG A 75 -4.40 -5.18 -9.66
C ARG A 75 -5.08 -3.82 -9.60
N SER A 76 -4.72 -2.98 -8.62
CA SER A 76 -5.31 -1.66 -8.51
C SER A 76 -4.38 -0.66 -7.85
N ILE A 77 -4.59 0.61 -8.19
CA ILE A 77 -4.05 1.75 -7.44
C ILE A 77 -5.23 2.56 -6.93
N ILE A 78 -5.26 2.76 -5.62
CA ILE A 78 -6.33 3.47 -4.92
C ILE A 78 -5.80 4.86 -4.59
N LEU A 79 -6.48 5.88 -5.10
CA LEU A 79 -6.14 7.28 -4.87
C LEU A 79 -7.02 7.82 -3.74
N LEU A 80 -6.38 8.40 -2.73
CA LEU A 80 -7.00 8.89 -1.52
C LEU A 80 -6.63 10.35 -1.31
N THR A 81 -7.53 11.15 -0.76
CA THR A 81 -7.14 12.43 -0.18
C THR A 81 -6.23 12.18 1.02
N ARG A 82 -5.50 13.21 1.49
CA ARG A 82 -4.71 13.12 2.73
C ARG A 82 -5.56 12.79 3.97
N ALA A 83 -6.88 12.99 3.90
CA ALA A 83 -7.83 12.62 4.95
C ALA A 83 -8.37 11.18 4.79
N GLY A 84 -7.87 10.40 3.82
CA GLY A 84 -8.34 9.03 3.59
C GLY A 84 -9.67 8.92 2.85
N VAL A 85 -10.13 9.99 2.19
CA VAL A 85 -11.33 9.93 1.34
C VAL A 85 -10.95 9.38 -0.03
N LEU A 86 -11.70 8.39 -0.51
CA LEU A 86 -11.50 7.85 -1.86
C LEU A 86 -11.69 8.94 -2.92
N ILE A 87 -10.65 9.19 -3.71
CA ILE A 87 -10.71 10.05 -4.90
C ILE A 87 -11.08 9.18 -6.09
N ASP A 88 -10.32 8.12 -6.33
CA ASP A 88 -10.51 7.22 -7.47
C ASP A 88 -9.87 5.84 -7.21
N ARG A 89 -10.24 4.86 -8.05
CA ARG A 89 -9.66 3.53 -8.08
C ARG A 89 -9.33 3.14 -9.51
N LEU A 90 -8.03 3.08 -9.79
CA LEU A 90 -7.50 2.58 -11.06
C LEU A 90 -7.50 1.05 -11.00
N GLY A 91 -8.42 0.41 -11.69
CA GLY A 91 -8.45 -1.05 -11.85
C GLY A 91 -7.38 -1.57 -12.82
N GLN A 92 -7.33 -2.89 -13.01
CA GLN A 92 -6.35 -3.57 -13.87
C GLN A 92 -6.37 -3.05 -15.30
N GLU A 93 -7.53 -2.62 -15.80
CA GLU A 93 -7.74 -2.04 -17.12
C GLU A 93 -7.01 -0.71 -17.33
N ASN A 94 -6.68 -0.01 -16.25
CA ASN A 94 -5.93 1.25 -16.26
C ASN A 94 -4.43 1.05 -16.01
N LEU A 95 -4.01 -0.20 -15.77
CA LEU A 95 -2.63 -0.57 -15.48
C LEU A 95 -2.06 -1.35 -16.67
N PRO A 96 -0.77 -1.18 -17.00
CA PRO A 96 -0.16 -1.93 -18.09
C PRO A 96 -0.14 -3.43 -17.77
N GLU A 97 0.11 -3.79 -16.51
CA GLU A 97 0.23 -5.16 -16.02
C GLU A 97 -0.01 -5.23 -14.50
N PRO A 98 -0.13 -6.43 -13.91
CA PRO A 98 -0.16 -6.61 -12.46
C PRO A 98 1.09 -6.03 -11.78
N ILE A 99 0.88 -5.33 -10.69
CA ILE A 99 1.92 -4.63 -9.93
C ILE A 99 2.66 -5.63 -9.04
N ARG A 100 3.98 -5.53 -8.99
CA ARG A 100 4.85 -6.23 -8.02
C ARG A 100 5.40 -5.29 -6.97
N ARG A 101 5.72 -4.06 -7.36
CA ARG A 101 6.21 -2.99 -6.48
C ARG A 101 5.64 -1.65 -6.93
N PHE A 102 5.45 -0.76 -5.97
CA PHE A 102 5.02 0.60 -6.22
C PHE A 102 5.90 1.58 -5.46
N GLY A 103 6.15 2.74 -6.06
CA GLY A 103 6.92 3.81 -5.47
C GLY A 103 6.80 5.10 -6.26
N SER A 104 7.41 6.15 -5.75
CA SER A 104 7.51 7.43 -6.44
C SER A 104 8.92 7.98 -6.34
N LYS A 105 9.24 8.91 -7.23
CA LYS A 105 10.37 9.79 -7.10
C LYS A 105 9.98 11.12 -7.73
N ASP A 106 10.16 12.20 -6.97
CA ASP A 106 9.67 13.53 -7.33
C ASP A 106 8.16 13.43 -7.68
N ASP A 107 7.71 14.02 -8.78
CA ASP A 107 6.31 13.94 -9.24
C ASP A 107 6.01 12.74 -10.15
N THR A 108 6.91 11.75 -10.20
CA THR A 108 6.78 10.57 -11.05
C THR A 108 6.52 9.32 -10.21
N PHE A 109 5.53 8.54 -10.63
CA PHE A 109 5.16 7.28 -10.00
C PHE A 109 5.67 6.11 -10.82
N PHE A 110 6.05 5.03 -10.15
CA PHE A 110 6.66 3.88 -10.77
C PHE A 110 5.97 2.60 -10.30
N ILE A 111 5.75 1.69 -11.24
CA ILE A 111 5.36 0.32 -10.96
C ILE A 111 6.41 -0.63 -11.54
N ASP A 112 6.71 -1.68 -10.80
CA ASP A 112 7.44 -2.85 -11.28
C ASP A 112 6.43 -3.93 -11.65
N THR A 113 6.55 -4.53 -12.83
CA THR A 113 5.65 -5.56 -13.36
C THR A 113 6.47 -6.78 -13.80
N PRO A 114 5.84 -7.90 -14.18
CA PRO A 114 6.55 -9.06 -14.71
C PRO A 114 7.42 -8.78 -15.94
N ASN A 115 7.00 -7.88 -16.83
CA ASN A 115 7.70 -7.62 -18.09
C ASN A 115 8.47 -6.30 -18.12
N GLY A 116 8.51 -5.55 -17.03
CA GLY A 116 9.36 -4.36 -16.94
C GLY A 116 8.90 -3.36 -15.90
N GLN A 117 9.50 -2.17 -15.97
CA GLN A 117 9.11 -1.04 -15.14
C GLN A 117 8.34 -0.05 -15.98
N PHE A 118 7.31 0.54 -15.39
CA PHE A 118 6.53 1.59 -16.02
C PHE A 118 6.49 2.81 -15.12
N LYS A 119 6.52 3.99 -15.73
CA LYS A 119 6.33 5.25 -15.03
C LYS A 119 5.06 5.95 -15.48
N THR A 120 4.50 6.75 -14.58
CA THR A 120 3.40 7.66 -14.86
C THR A 120 3.57 8.95 -14.07
N THR A 121 2.71 9.92 -14.38
CA THR A 121 2.63 11.21 -13.67
C THR A 121 1.49 11.16 -12.64
N ALA A 122 1.31 12.23 -11.88
CA ALA A 122 0.22 12.38 -10.91
C ALA A 122 -1.20 12.14 -11.48
N SER A 123 -1.39 12.17 -12.80
CA SER A 123 -2.68 11.87 -13.43
C SER A 123 -2.98 10.38 -13.56
N PHE A 124 -1.97 9.50 -13.53
CA PHE A 124 -2.09 8.05 -13.78
C PHE A 124 -2.78 7.66 -15.10
N LEU A 125 -2.93 8.59 -16.04
CA LEU A 125 -3.68 8.35 -17.29
C LEU A 125 -2.85 7.64 -18.37
N SER A 126 -1.53 7.60 -18.23
CA SER A 126 -0.65 7.04 -19.25
C SER A 126 0.61 6.47 -18.62
N TRP A 127 0.98 5.28 -19.07
CA TRP A 127 2.15 4.54 -18.58
C TRP A 127 3.20 4.46 -19.68
N THR A 128 4.44 4.79 -19.34
CA THR A 128 5.58 4.70 -20.25
C THR A 128 6.58 3.66 -19.73
N PRO A 129 7.02 2.70 -20.54
CA PRO A 129 8.05 1.75 -20.12
C PRO A 129 9.36 2.49 -19.82
N VAL A 130 10.05 2.03 -18.78
CA VAL A 130 11.35 2.54 -18.35
C VAL A 130 12.37 1.43 -18.45
N PRO A 131 13.57 1.70 -18.98
CA PRO A 131 14.66 0.71 -18.95
C PRO A 131 14.94 0.25 -17.51
N SER A 132 15.01 -1.06 -17.30
CA SER A 132 15.17 -1.70 -15.98
C SER A 132 16.42 -1.28 -15.20
N THR A 133 17.33 -0.52 -15.83
CA THR A 133 18.55 0.06 -15.25
C THR A 133 18.34 1.39 -14.53
N SER A 134 17.12 1.91 -14.42
CA SER A 134 16.85 3.13 -13.65
C SER A 134 17.01 2.90 -12.14
N LYS A 135 18.26 2.96 -11.65
CA LYS A 135 18.65 2.78 -10.23
C LYS A 135 18.07 3.81 -9.26
N GLN A 136 17.19 4.70 -9.71
CA GLN A 136 16.77 5.88 -8.96
C GLN A 136 15.33 5.81 -8.45
N VAL A 137 14.59 4.74 -8.65
CA VAL A 137 13.23 4.63 -8.12
C VAL A 137 13.29 4.44 -6.60
N ALA A 138 12.66 5.34 -5.83
CA ALA A 138 12.43 5.14 -4.41
C ALA A 138 11.20 4.24 -4.22
N TRP A 139 11.46 2.92 -4.24
CA TRP A 139 10.42 1.93 -4.02
C TRP A 139 9.90 2.01 -2.59
N SER A 140 8.57 2.00 -2.46
CA SER A 140 7.94 1.83 -1.16
C SER A 140 8.39 0.49 -0.56
N SER A 141 8.74 0.50 0.72
CA SER A 141 9.20 -0.69 1.42
C SER A 141 8.30 -0.93 2.63
N PRO A 142 7.83 -2.18 2.82
CA PRO A 142 6.96 -2.49 3.94
C PRO A 142 7.73 -2.24 5.24
N ARG A 143 7.07 -1.60 6.19
CA ARG A 143 7.57 -1.48 7.55
C ARG A 143 7.51 -2.87 8.17
N ALA A 144 8.64 -3.33 8.73
CA ALA A 144 8.64 -4.53 9.54
C ALA A 144 7.60 -4.36 10.66
N THR A 145 6.57 -5.19 10.65
CA THR A 145 5.72 -5.37 11.82
C THR A 145 6.66 -5.80 12.93
N PRO A 146 6.70 -5.11 14.09
CA PRO A 146 7.59 -5.50 15.18
C PRO A 146 7.39 -6.99 15.43
N ALA A 147 8.45 -7.78 15.27
CA ALA A 147 8.41 -9.18 15.63
C ALA A 147 8.07 -9.23 17.12
N ALA A 148 7.00 -9.95 17.44
CA ALA A 148 6.67 -10.28 18.81
C ALA A 148 7.86 -11.03 19.42
N VAL A 149 8.58 -10.39 20.35
CA VAL A 149 9.56 -11.06 21.21
C VAL A 149 8.83 -11.58 22.44
#